data_AF-A0AAI8D252-F1
#
_entry.id   AF-A0AAI8D252-F1
#
_cell.length_a   1.000
_cell.length_b   1.000
_cell.length_c   1.000
_cell.angle_alpha   90.00
_cell.angle_beta   90.00
_cell.angle_gamma   90.00
#
_symmetry.space_group_name_H-M   'P 1'
#
loop_
_entity.id
_entity.type
_entity.pdbx_description
1 polymer ?
#
loop_
_entity_poly.entity_id
_entity_poly.type
_entity_poly.pdbx_seq_one_letter_code
_entity_poly.pdbx_strand_id
1 'polypeptide(L)' 'MARDTADTNGRGTRTMENIAYIRQMLAELRLVAENEGAEMLCYLIEMAYVEAGDVQSGRRALSIHHAQRDKPSRMPL' A
#
# COMPACT_ATOMS: atom_id res chain seq x y z
N MET A 1 13.10 10.17 -28.44
CA MET A 1 12.72 10.25 -27.01
C MET A 1 11.59 9.24 -26.75
N ALA A 2 11.91 7.96 -26.54
CA ALA A 2 10.89 6.88 -26.46
C ALA A 2 11.20 5.81 -25.39
N ARG A 3 12.12 6.09 -24.45
CA ARG A 3 12.63 5.09 -23.50
C ARG A 3 12.10 5.22 -22.07
N ASP A 4 11.45 6.33 -21.70
CA ASP A 4 10.98 6.55 -20.31
C ASP A 4 9.60 5.99 -19.98
N THR A 5 8.71 5.81 -20.97
CA THR A 5 7.31 5.40 -20.69
C THR A 5 7.17 3.92 -20.31
N ALA A 6 8.07 3.06 -20.78
CA ALA A 6 8.03 1.63 -20.52
C ALA A 6 8.40 1.27 -19.07
N ASP A 7 9.37 1.99 -18.48
CA ASP A 7 9.86 1.71 -17.12
C ASP A 7 8.84 2.14 -16.05
N THR A 8 8.14 3.26 -16.26
CA THR A 8 7.02 3.68 -15.41
C THR A 8 5.85 2.71 -15.47
N ASN A 9 5.55 2.15 -16.65
CA ASN A 9 4.43 1.23 -16.81
C ASN A 9 4.70 -0.11 -16.10
N GLY A 10 5.92 -0.65 -16.25
CA GLY A 10 6.33 -1.88 -15.57
C GLY A 10 6.45 -1.74 -14.05
N ARG A 11 6.66 -0.53 -13.52
CA ARG A 11 6.62 -0.28 -12.07
C ARG A 11 5.20 -0.29 -11.54
N GLY A 12 4.27 0.36 -12.24
CA GLY A 12 2.85 0.38 -11.88
C GLY A 12 2.21 -1.01 -11.87
N THR A 13 2.52 -1.84 -12.86
CA THR A 13 2.02 -3.24 -12.92
C THR A 13 2.53 -4.08 -11.75
N ARG A 14 3.83 -4.01 -11.46
CA ARG A 14 4.45 -4.70 -10.31
C ARG A 14 3.85 -4.24 -8.98
N THR A 15 3.57 -2.95 -8.84
CA THR A 15 2.89 -2.43 -7.66
C THR A 15 1.49 -3.03 -7.52
N MET A 16 0.69 -3.07 -8.58
CA MET A 16 -0.65 -3.66 -8.54
C MET A 16 -0.63 -5.16 -8.22
N GLU A 17 0.33 -5.90 -8.77
CA GLU A 17 0.54 -7.32 -8.47
C GLU A 17 0.90 -7.51 -6.99
N ASN A 18 1.79 -6.69 -6.45
CA ASN A 18 2.16 -6.74 -5.03
C ASN A 18 0.96 -6.42 -4.11
N ILE A 19 0.13 -5.45 -4.47
CA ILE A 19 -1.09 -5.13 -3.70
C ILE A 19 -2.09 -6.28 -3.76
N ALA A 20 -2.28 -6.91 -4.93
CA ALA A 20 -3.12 -8.10 -5.06
C ALA A 20 -2.62 -9.25 -4.16
N TYR A 21 -1.30 -9.47 -4.14
CA TYR A 21 -0.66 -10.44 -3.25
C TYR A 21 -0.88 -10.12 -1.77
N ILE A 22 -0.73 -8.85 -1.36
CA ILE A 22 -1.03 -8.41 0.01
C ILE A 22 -2.49 -8.70 0.37
N ARG A 23 -3.44 -8.43 -0.52
CA ARG A 23 -4.86 -8.76 -0.26
C ARG A 23 -5.10 -10.25 -0.04
N GLN A 24 -4.42 -11.10 -0.80
CA GLN A 24 -4.51 -12.55 -0.60
C GLN A 24 -3.97 -12.94 0.79
N MET A 25 -2.81 -12.44 1.19
CA MET A 25 -2.25 -12.72 2.53
C MET A 25 -3.18 -12.22 3.66
N LEU A 26 -3.78 -11.04 3.50
CA LEU A 26 -4.72 -10.51 4.49
C LEU A 26 -5.96 -11.38 4.66
N ALA A 27 -6.47 -11.99 3.59
CA ALA A 27 -7.60 -12.92 3.66
C ALA A 27 -7.23 -14.17 4.48
N GLU A 28 -6.06 -14.75 4.24
CA GLU A 28 -5.56 -15.90 5.00
C GLU A 28 -5.33 -15.56 6.48
N LEU A 29 -4.70 -14.41 6.76
CA LEU A 29 -4.45 -13.96 8.14
C LEU A 29 -5.72 -13.69 8.93
N ARG A 30 -6.79 -13.22 8.26
CA ARG A 30 -8.10 -13.03 8.90
C ARG A 30 -8.66 -14.34 9.42
N LEU A 31 -8.56 -15.42 8.63
CA LEU A 31 -9.00 -16.76 9.05
C LEU A 31 -8.20 -17.25 10.27
N VAL A 32 -6.89 -17.02 10.28
CA VAL A 32 -6.04 -17.38 11.44
C VAL A 32 -6.46 -16.59 12.68
N ALA A 33 -6.63 -15.26 12.56
CA ALA A 33 -7.04 -14.42 13.68
C ALA A 33 -8.44 -14.77 14.22
N GLU A 34 -9.38 -15.13 13.33
CA GLU A 34 -10.71 -15.60 13.71
C GLU A 34 -10.65 -16.91 14.50
N ASN A 35 -9.83 -17.87 14.07
CA ASN A 35 -9.65 -19.14 14.76
C ASN A 35 -9.05 -18.99 16.16
N GLU A 36 -8.24 -17.95 16.38
CA GLU A 36 -7.66 -17.62 17.69
C GLU A 36 -8.57 -16.71 18.55
N GLY A 37 -9.73 -16.31 18.05
CA GLY A 37 -10.65 -15.41 18.77
C GLY A 37 -10.09 -13.99 18.96
N ALA A 38 -9.13 -13.57 18.13
CA ALA A 38 -8.46 -12.29 18.26
C ALA A 38 -9.25 -11.17 17.57
N GLU A 39 -10.39 -10.77 18.14
CA GLU A 39 -11.37 -9.85 17.52
C GLU A 39 -10.76 -8.52 17.04
N MET A 40 -9.92 -7.88 17.86
CA MET A 40 -9.26 -6.63 17.49
C MET A 40 -8.30 -6.82 16.31
N LEU A 41 -7.63 -7.97 16.22
CA LEU A 41 -6.74 -8.29 15.12
C LEU A 41 -7.53 -8.56 13.82
N CYS A 42 -8.65 -9.28 13.91
CA CYS A 42 -9.57 -9.46 12.78
C CYS A 42 -10.03 -8.11 12.20
N TYR A 43 -10.43 -7.18 13.08
CA TYR A 43 -10.82 -5.84 12.67
C TYR A 43 -9.71 -5.11 11.91
N LEU A 44 -8.48 -5.10 12.45
CA LEU A 44 -7.35 -4.43 11.80
C LEU A 44 -7.00 -5.05 10.44
N ILE A 45 -7.06 -6.38 10.34
CA ILE A 45 -6.80 -7.11 9.09
C ILE A 45 -7.89 -6.79 8.06
N GLU A 46 -9.15 -6.75 8.47
CA GLU A 46 -10.28 -6.44 7.58
C GLU A 46 -10.22 -5.00 7.07
N MET A 47 -9.87 -4.04 7.93
CA MET A 47 -9.64 -2.66 7.51
C MET A 47 -8.46 -2.53 6.54
N ALA A 48 -7.37 -3.27 6.77
CA ALA A 48 -6.24 -3.32 5.84
C ALA A 48 -6.60 -3.95 4.49
N TYR A 49 -7.48 -4.97 4.49
CA TYR A 49 -7.95 -5.62 3.27
C TYR A 49 -8.77 -4.66 2.40
N VAL A 50 -9.68 -3.89 3.01
CA VAL A 50 -10.46 -2.84 2.33
C VAL A 50 -9.53 -1.77 1.74
N GLU A 51 -8.58 -1.28 2.53
CA GLU A 51 -7.58 -0.29 2.10
C GLU A 51 -6.80 -0.77 0.86
N ALA A 52 -6.32 -2.01 0.89
CA ALA A 52 -5.59 -2.59 -0.22
C ALA A 52 -6.47 -2.74 -1.49
N GLY A 53 -7.78 -3.01 -1.32
CA GLY A 53 -8.74 -3.00 -2.43
C GLY A 53 -8.94 -1.61 -3.04
N ASP A 54 -8.99 -0.57 -2.22
CA ASP A 54 -9.08 0.83 -2.68
C ASP A 54 -7.82 1.27 -3.43
N VAL A 55 -6.64 0.90 -2.92
CA VAL A 55 -5.36 1.13 -3.60
C VAL A 55 -5.30 0.40 -4.94
N GLN A 56 -5.68 -0.88 -4.98
CA GLN A 56 -5.67 -1.68 -6.21
C GLN A 56 -6.64 -1.13 -7.27
N SER A 57 -7.76 -0.55 -6.84
CA SER A 57 -8.74 0.08 -7.72
C SER A 57 -8.32 1.47 -8.21
N GLY A 58 -7.17 1.97 -7.77
CA GLY A 58 -6.70 3.32 -8.06
C GLY A 58 -7.50 4.43 -7.35
N ARG A 59 -8.38 4.08 -6.40
CA ARG A 59 -9.17 5.04 -5.61
C ARG A 59 -8.32 5.78 -4.57
N ARG A 60 -7.19 5.19 -4.18
CA ARG A 60 -6.25 5.77 -3.23
C ARG A 60 -4.83 5.66 -3.75
N ALA A 61 -4.13 6.79 -3.84
CA ALA A 61 -2.70 6.76 -4.13
C ALA A 61 -1.99 6.09 -2.95
N LEU A 62 -1.13 5.10 -3.21
CA LEU A 62 -0.05 4.79 -2.28
C LEU A 62 0.65 6.11 -2.00
N SER A 63 0.87 6.45 -0.73
CA SER A 63 1.49 7.71 -0.35
C SER A 63 2.90 7.79 -0.95
N ILE A 64 3.01 8.22 -2.21
CA ILE A 64 4.27 8.67 -2.82
C ILE A 64 4.52 10.08 -2.27
N HIS A 65 4.60 10.21 -0.95
CA HIS A 65 5.29 11.33 -0.32
C HIS A 65 6.77 10.98 -0.23
N HIS A 66 7.38 10.81 -1.40
CA HIS A 66 8.74 11.30 -1.59
C HIS A 66 8.69 12.76 -2.08
N ALA A 67 7.76 13.55 -1.51
CA ALA A 67 7.90 15.00 -1.54
C ALA A 67 9.13 15.29 -0.67
N GLN A 68 10.25 15.48 -1.36
CA GLN A 68 11.46 16.13 -0.90
C GLN A 68 11.20 16.90 0.40
N ARG A 69 11.65 16.34 1.53
CA ARG A 69 11.71 17.12 2.77
C ARG A 69 12.67 18.27 2.46
N ASP A 70 12.11 19.44 2.19
CA ASP A 70 12.92 20.65 2.08
C ASP A 70 13.70 20.80 3.38
N LYS A 71 15.01 20.89 3.20
CA LYS A 71 16.00 21.07 4.26
C LYS A 71 15.50 22.22 5.15
N PRO A 72 15.40 22.05 6.49
CA PRO A 72 14.95 23.14 7.35
C PRO A 72 15.88 24.32 7.11
N SER A 73 15.30 25.44 6.65
CA SER A 73 15.98 26.72 6.51
C SER A 73 16.69 27.01 7.83
N ARG A 74 18.02 27.06 7.77
CA ARG A 74 18.89 27.39 8.90
C ARG A 74 18.49 28.78 9.39
N MET A 75 17.69 28.85 10.44
CA MET A 75 17.50 30.11 11.15
C MET A 75 18.82 30.43 11.86
N PRO A 76 19.46 31.58 11.59
CA PRO A 76 20.57 32.04 12.41
C PRO A 76 20.02 32.39 13.80
N LEU A 77 20.73 31.94 14.84
CA LEU A 77 20.57 32.40 16.22
C LEU A 77 21.02 33.86 16.33
#